data_AF-X0C6Y8-F1
#
_entry.id   AF-X0C6Y8-F1
#
_cell.length_a   1.000
_cell.length_b   1.000
_cell.length_c   1.000
_cell.angle_alpha   90.00
_cell.angle_beta   90.00
_cell.angle_gamma   90.00
#
_symmetry.space_group_name_H-M   'P 1'
#
loop_
_entity.id
_entity.type
_entity.pdbx_description
1 polymer ?
#
loop_
_entity_poly.entity_id
_entity_poly.type
_entity_poly.pdbx_seq_one_letter_code
_entity_poly.pdbx_strand_id
1 'polypeptide(L)'
;MLVRDSRKLVLFVIPVFLLVIFALKLYLDPSSFPAHVQGWVPSQLKKSPGDEQELLADEEPSTTKASPVQSSPAAKTDTPEDKPFGEGIVPQDVSATHIEVFSLSTKDKKFFEIDFRDFTALNPNLIPHPTLENTWIVVAQWLQEGGNSLWFAELVCNAAFQDGVLRCLHSPTTLPVTATVGGDKCQGDMAYFHMNMGPHDARVFYGPDRPYTTYGSNSIHTCFGQFVQDFRTLTGWSGDMENMGLFRVGTELQRPLPWNKIEKNWFLFWDSNGNMYTHYDIKPKRVFAQMNPDGSAGPDLAPAAAGDEQCLAKYLPKLQTDLESIHQTTNSLRVTMCRRDEPSCVPDDSNTFIMVI
;
A
#
# COMPACT_ATOMS: atom_id res chain seq x y z
N MET A 1 3.39 -24.84 46.72
CA MET A 1 1.99 -25.32 46.68
C MET A 1 1.69 -25.94 45.31
N LEU A 2 2.48 -26.94 44.90
CA LEU A 2 2.52 -27.41 43.50
C LEU A 2 2.40 -28.94 43.33
N VAL A 3 1.99 -29.65 44.39
CA VAL A 3 1.80 -31.11 44.33
C VAL A 3 0.55 -31.50 45.11
N ARG A 4 -0.62 -31.12 44.61
CA ARG A 4 -1.90 -31.62 45.14
C ARG A 4 -2.85 -32.19 44.10
N ASP A 5 -2.45 -32.23 42.83
CA ASP A 5 -3.28 -32.75 41.75
C ASP A 5 -2.47 -33.45 40.65
N SER A 6 -1.52 -34.30 41.04
CA SER A 6 -0.68 -35.09 40.12
C SER A 6 -1.51 -35.96 39.17
N ARG A 7 -2.71 -36.37 39.57
CA ARG A 7 -3.64 -37.14 38.72
C ARG A 7 -4.18 -36.31 37.55
N LYS A 8 -4.44 -35.02 37.72
CA LYS A 8 -4.87 -34.12 36.63
C LYS A 8 -3.73 -33.70 35.73
N LEU A 9 -2.52 -33.56 36.28
CA LEU A 9 -1.32 -33.31 35.47
C LEU A 9 -1.05 -34.48 34.51
N VAL A 10 -1.18 -35.72 34.99
CA VAL A 10 -1.05 -36.92 34.15
C VAL A 10 -2.08 -36.96 33.02
N LEU A 11 -3.32 -36.52 33.27
CA LEU A 11 -4.37 -36.44 32.25
C LEU A 11 -4.11 -35.41 31.15
N PHE A 12 -3.27 -34.39 31.38
CA PHE A 12 -2.88 -33.42 30.36
C PHE A 12 -1.53 -33.72 29.72
N VAL A 13 -0.55 -34.19 30.51
CA VAL A 13 0.81 -34.44 30.01
C VAL A 13 0.86 -35.68 29.13
N ILE A 14 0.13 -36.76 29.46
CA ILE A 14 0.14 -37.98 28.63
C ILE A 14 -0.42 -37.72 27.23
N PRO A 15 -1.61 -37.10 27.04
CA PRO A 15 -2.12 -36.83 25.70
C PRO A 15 -1.20 -35.92 24.89
N VAL A 16 -0.66 -34.86 25.50
CA VAL A 16 0.26 -33.95 24.82
C VAL A 16 1.54 -34.68 24.41
N PHE A 17 2.10 -35.52 25.27
CA PHE A 17 3.28 -36.31 24.96
C PHE A 17 3.03 -37.33 23.85
N LEU A 18 1.87 -37.99 23.85
CA LEU A 18 1.46 -38.88 22.76
C LEU A 18 1.25 -38.13 21.44
N LEU A 19 0.70 -36.91 21.49
CA LEU A 19 0.50 -36.06 20.31
C LEU A 19 1.84 -35.61 19.72
N VAL A 20 2.81 -35.27 20.58
CA VAL A 20 4.18 -34.94 20.16
C VAL A 20 4.88 -36.16 19.54
N ILE A 21 4.78 -37.34 20.15
CA ILE A 21 5.33 -38.59 19.57
C ILE A 21 4.67 -38.90 18.23
N PHE A 22 3.35 -38.73 18.12
CA PHE A 22 2.61 -38.96 16.89
C PHE A 22 3.08 -37.99 15.78
N ALA A 23 3.23 -36.70 16.10
CA ALA A 23 3.75 -35.70 15.16
C ALA A 23 5.20 -36.01 14.72
N LEU A 24 6.06 -36.41 15.66
CA LEU A 24 7.45 -36.81 15.37
C LEU A 24 7.52 -38.06 14.49
N LYS A 25 6.69 -39.08 14.75
CA LYS A 25 6.60 -40.29 13.91
C LYS A 25 6.09 -39.96 12.51
N LEU A 26 5.09 -39.09 12.42
CA LEU A 26 4.52 -38.65 11.14
C LEU A 26 5.54 -37.84 10.32
N TYR A 27 6.42 -37.08 10.98
CA TYR A 27 7.50 -36.32 10.34
C TYR A 27 8.69 -37.20 9.92
N LEU A 28 9.14 -38.11 10.78
CA LEU A 28 10.35 -38.91 10.57
C LEU A 28 10.12 -40.14 9.68
N ASP A 29 8.94 -40.77 9.73
CA ASP A 29 8.61 -41.94 8.94
C ASP A 29 7.12 -41.93 8.50
N PRO A 30 6.76 -41.03 7.57
CA PRO A 30 5.38 -40.90 7.07
C PRO A 30 4.88 -42.17 6.36
N SER A 31 5.80 -43.04 5.88
CA SER A 31 5.46 -44.26 5.15
C SER A 31 4.77 -45.33 6.02
N SER A 32 4.95 -45.24 7.35
CA SER A 32 4.35 -46.13 8.33
C SER A 32 2.85 -45.87 8.61
N PHE A 33 2.27 -44.80 8.04
CA PHE A 33 0.87 -44.40 8.28
C PHE A 33 -0.04 -44.62 7.06
N PRO A 34 -1.37 -44.80 7.25
CA PRO A 34 -2.33 -44.89 6.14
C PRO A 34 -2.33 -43.64 5.24
N ALA A 35 -2.56 -43.83 3.93
CA ALA A 35 -2.45 -42.77 2.92
C ALA A 35 -3.28 -41.50 3.20
N HIS A 36 -4.44 -41.62 3.85
CA HIS A 36 -5.28 -40.47 4.20
C HIS A 36 -4.68 -39.58 5.31
N VAL A 37 -3.80 -40.13 6.16
CA VAL A 37 -3.09 -39.38 7.22
C VAL A 37 -1.81 -38.73 6.66
N GLN A 38 -1.17 -39.37 5.68
CA GLN A 38 0.02 -38.84 5.00
C GLN A 38 -0.26 -37.50 4.29
N GLY A 39 -1.51 -37.28 3.86
CA GLY A 39 -1.95 -36.03 3.21
C GLY A 39 -2.09 -34.83 4.14
N TRP A 40 -1.99 -35.01 5.46
CA TRP A 40 -2.12 -33.93 6.44
C TRP A 40 -0.79 -33.19 6.71
N VAL A 41 0.34 -33.72 6.23
CA VAL A 41 1.66 -33.08 6.38
C VAL A 41 1.93 -32.19 5.15
N PRO A 42 2.08 -30.87 5.32
CA PRO A 42 2.49 -29.96 4.25
C PRO A 42 3.78 -30.44 3.58
N SER A 43 3.90 -30.32 2.25
CA SER A 43 5.08 -30.76 1.49
C SER A 43 6.39 -30.15 1.97
N GLN A 44 6.33 -28.96 2.57
CA GLN A 44 7.47 -28.22 3.14
C GLN A 44 8.06 -28.84 4.42
N LEU A 45 7.36 -29.80 5.04
CA LEU A 45 7.78 -30.48 6.27
C LEU A 45 8.16 -31.96 6.03
N LYS A 46 8.29 -32.39 4.77
CA LYS A 46 8.73 -33.76 4.47
C LYS A 46 10.26 -33.78 4.44
N LYS A 47 10.90 -34.54 5.33
CA LYS A 47 12.35 -34.80 5.27
C LYS A 47 12.64 -35.60 4.00
N SER A 48 13.40 -35.04 3.06
CA SER A 48 13.93 -35.79 1.92
C SER A 48 14.95 -36.82 2.41
N PRO A 49 14.91 -38.08 1.93
CA PRO A 49 15.94 -39.06 2.24
C PRO A 49 17.18 -38.71 1.40
N GLY A 50 18.09 -37.89 1.94
CA GLY A 50 19.31 -37.49 1.24
C GLY A 50 20.35 -36.72 2.06
N ASP A 51 19.97 -36.00 3.11
CA ASP A 51 20.91 -35.09 3.80
C ASP A 51 21.53 -35.67 5.07
N GLU A 52 22.30 -36.75 4.93
CA GLU A 52 23.28 -37.18 5.93
C GLU A 52 24.55 -37.72 5.25
N GLN A 53 25.35 -36.84 4.63
CA GLN A 53 26.81 -36.99 4.52
C GLN A 53 27.44 -35.74 3.90
N GLU A 54 28.05 -34.91 4.74
CA GLU A 54 29.46 -34.47 4.68
C GLU A 54 29.60 -33.10 5.36
N LEU A 55 29.99 -33.16 6.63
CA LEU A 55 30.52 -32.04 7.40
C LEU A 55 31.98 -32.42 7.68
N LEU A 56 32.89 -31.50 7.35
CA LEU A 56 34.30 -31.39 7.76
C LEU A 56 35.36 -32.07 6.87
N ALA A 57 36.07 -31.27 6.07
CA ALA A 57 37.53 -31.21 6.09
C ALA A 57 38.06 -30.02 5.25
N ASP A 58 38.80 -29.12 5.92
CA ASP A 58 39.74 -28.18 5.33
C ASP A 58 40.94 -28.94 4.71
N GLU A 59 41.42 -28.51 3.54
CA GLU A 59 42.85 -28.29 3.21
C GLU A 59 43.04 -27.91 1.73
N GLU A 60 43.62 -26.73 1.48
CA GLU A 60 44.46 -26.43 0.30
C GLU A 60 45.94 -26.65 0.70
N PRO A 61 46.96 -26.63 -0.20
CA PRO A 61 46.97 -26.45 -1.66
C PRO A 61 47.89 -27.48 -2.40
N SER A 62 48.04 -27.37 -3.73
CA SER A 62 49.34 -27.44 -4.47
C SER A 62 49.29 -28.10 -5.88
N THR A 63 49.50 -27.23 -6.87
CA THR A 63 50.44 -27.29 -8.02
C THR A 63 50.28 -28.20 -9.26
N THR A 64 50.35 -27.48 -10.40
CA THR A 64 51.11 -27.72 -11.66
C THR A 64 50.56 -28.64 -12.75
N LYS A 65 50.26 -28.05 -13.93
CA LYS A 65 51.18 -27.98 -15.08
C LYS A 65 50.71 -27.00 -16.19
N ALA A 66 51.69 -26.39 -16.84
CA ALA A 66 51.66 -25.22 -17.73
C ALA A 66 51.36 -25.54 -19.22
N SER A 67 50.61 -24.67 -19.94
CA SER A 67 51.00 -23.73 -21.04
C SER A 67 51.14 -24.33 -22.47
N PRO A 68 50.98 -23.55 -23.59
CA PRO A 68 51.17 -22.10 -23.71
C PRO A 68 50.17 -21.26 -24.56
N VAL A 69 49.99 -20.02 -24.10
CA VAL A 69 50.02 -18.70 -24.78
C VAL A 69 49.71 -18.59 -26.28
N GLN A 70 48.67 -17.82 -26.61
CA GLN A 70 48.67 -16.88 -27.75
C GLN A 70 48.01 -15.55 -27.34
N SER A 71 48.59 -14.46 -27.84
CA SER A 71 48.46 -13.09 -27.33
C SER A 71 47.52 -12.18 -28.15
N SER A 72 46.65 -11.45 -27.43
CA SER A 72 46.11 -10.08 -27.68
C SER A 72 45.18 -9.84 -28.91
N PRO A 73 44.31 -8.80 -28.92
CA PRO A 73 44.24 -7.62 -28.04
C PRO A 73 42.87 -7.31 -27.38
N ALA A 74 42.93 -6.40 -26.40
CA ALA A 74 41.82 -5.91 -25.58
C ALA A 74 40.62 -5.42 -26.40
N ALA A 75 39.46 -6.03 -26.17
CA ALA A 75 38.15 -5.55 -26.61
C ALA A 75 37.47 -4.83 -25.44
N LYS A 76 37.11 -3.57 -25.68
CA LYS A 76 36.24 -2.77 -24.81
C LYS A 76 34.96 -3.55 -24.55
N THR A 77 34.67 -3.83 -23.29
CA THR A 77 33.40 -4.42 -22.88
C THR A 77 32.41 -3.28 -22.68
N ASP A 78 31.79 -2.83 -23.77
CA ASP A 78 30.53 -2.11 -23.71
C ASP A 78 29.49 -3.13 -23.21
N THR A 79 29.24 -3.11 -21.91
CA THR A 79 28.19 -3.94 -21.30
C THR A 79 26.89 -3.15 -21.46
N PRO A 80 25.86 -3.67 -22.15
CA PRO A 80 24.55 -3.02 -22.19
C PRO A 80 23.99 -3.04 -20.77
N GLU A 81 23.76 -1.87 -20.20
CA GLU A 81 22.97 -1.76 -18.97
C GLU A 81 21.55 -2.28 -19.27
N ASP A 82 21.20 -3.42 -18.68
CA ASP A 82 19.82 -3.86 -18.54
C ASP A 82 19.07 -2.79 -17.75
N LYS A 83 18.39 -1.89 -18.46
CA LYS A 83 17.43 -0.94 -17.86
C LYS A 83 16.04 -1.60 -17.93
N PRO A 84 15.51 -2.13 -16.82
CA PRO A 84 14.22 -2.84 -16.80
C PRO A 84 13.00 -1.91 -16.94
N PHE A 85 13.23 -0.60 -17.06
CA PHE A 85 12.21 0.40 -17.34
C PHE A 85 12.51 0.98 -18.72
N GLY A 86 11.58 0.81 -19.66
CA GLY A 86 11.69 1.42 -20.98
C GLY A 86 12.00 2.90 -20.84
N GLU A 87 12.88 3.43 -21.69
CA GLU A 87 13.13 4.87 -21.76
C GLU A 87 11.79 5.56 -22.03
N GLY A 88 11.18 6.08 -20.96
CA GLY A 88 10.04 6.95 -21.09
C GLY A 88 10.47 8.05 -22.03
N ILE A 89 9.70 8.26 -23.10
CA ILE A 89 9.93 9.36 -24.03
C ILE A 89 9.63 10.64 -23.24
N VAL A 90 10.59 11.11 -22.45
CA VAL A 90 10.58 12.50 -21.99
C VAL A 90 10.83 13.29 -23.27
N PRO A 91 9.85 14.06 -23.77
CA PRO A 91 10.06 14.83 -24.99
C PRO A 91 11.31 15.68 -24.78
N GLN A 92 12.29 15.54 -25.68
CA GLN A 92 13.49 16.35 -25.63
C GLN A 92 13.06 17.81 -25.73
N ASP A 93 13.22 18.51 -24.61
CA ASP A 93 12.91 19.92 -24.40
C ASP A 93 11.41 20.29 -24.42
N VAL A 94 10.71 20.02 -23.31
CA VAL A 94 9.38 20.58 -23.03
C VAL A 94 9.41 22.04 -22.54
N SER A 95 10.60 22.62 -22.30
CA SER A 95 10.74 23.93 -21.66
C SER A 95 10.17 25.07 -22.52
N ALA A 96 10.11 24.88 -23.84
CA ALA A 96 9.48 25.84 -24.76
C ALA A 96 7.94 25.90 -24.67
N THR A 97 7.31 24.88 -24.05
CA THR A 97 5.85 24.75 -24.00
C THR A 97 5.30 24.64 -22.58
N HIS A 98 6.15 24.38 -21.59
CA HIS A 98 5.76 24.11 -20.20
C HIS A 98 6.62 24.90 -19.22
N ILE A 99 6.04 25.26 -18.08
CA ILE A 99 6.79 25.77 -16.93
C ILE A 99 7.25 24.57 -16.12
N GLU A 100 8.57 24.37 -16.04
CA GLU A 100 9.14 23.30 -15.22
C GLU A 100 9.11 23.69 -13.74
N VAL A 101 8.50 22.83 -12.93
CA VAL A 101 8.45 22.95 -11.47
C VAL A 101 9.30 21.84 -10.88
N PHE A 102 10.28 22.20 -10.04
CA PHE A 102 11.16 21.25 -9.39
C PHE A 102 10.88 21.18 -7.89
N SER A 103 10.96 19.98 -7.34
CA SER A 103 10.90 19.77 -5.90
C SER A 103 12.07 20.51 -5.22
N LEU A 104 11.75 21.27 -4.17
CA LEU A 104 12.75 21.87 -3.28
C LEU A 104 13.14 20.94 -2.14
N SER A 105 12.60 19.71 -2.12
CA SER A 105 12.81 18.73 -1.04
C SER A 105 14.27 18.29 -0.92
N THR A 106 14.99 18.23 -2.05
CA THR A 106 16.42 17.93 -2.09
C THR A 106 17.16 18.94 -2.95
N LYS A 107 18.46 19.15 -2.66
CA LYS A 107 19.31 20.08 -3.41
C LYS A 107 19.47 19.68 -4.89
N ASP A 108 19.42 18.39 -5.17
CA ASP A 108 19.59 17.83 -6.51
C ASP A 108 18.26 17.70 -7.29
N LYS A 109 17.13 18.09 -6.69
CA LYS A 109 15.78 18.05 -7.28
C LYS A 109 15.30 16.65 -7.63
N LYS A 110 15.90 15.60 -7.05
CA LYS A 110 15.52 14.20 -7.26
C LYS A 110 14.55 13.69 -6.19
N PHE A 111 14.10 12.45 -6.36
CA PHE A 111 13.37 11.72 -5.32
C PHE A 111 14.24 11.54 -4.07
N PHE A 112 13.60 11.49 -2.91
CA PHE A 112 14.22 11.30 -1.62
C PHE A 112 13.73 10.03 -0.96
N GLU A 113 14.55 9.49 -0.07
CA GLU A 113 14.19 8.35 0.77
C GLU A 113 13.33 8.81 1.96
N ILE A 114 12.42 7.92 2.39
CA ILE A 114 11.65 8.09 3.62
C ILE A 114 12.11 7.04 4.62
N ASP A 115 12.67 7.51 5.73
CA ASP A 115 13.25 6.67 6.78
C ASP A 115 12.26 6.52 7.95
N PHE A 116 11.67 5.32 8.06
CA PHE A 116 10.75 4.91 9.12
C PHE A 116 11.47 4.34 10.37
N ARG A 117 12.79 4.53 10.47
CA ARG A 117 13.65 4.02 11.53
C ARG A 117 13.66 2.49 11.60
N ASP A 118 12.99 1.95 12.62
CA ASP A 118 13.03 0.54 12.98
C ASP A 118 12.04 -0.31 12.18
N PHE A 119 11.33 0.29 11.22
CA PHE A 119 10.23 -0.33 10.48
C PHE A 119 10.44 -0.24 8.98
N THR A 120 10.07 -1.30 8.27
CA THR A 120 9.95 -1.29 6.81
C THR A 120 8.51 -0.97 6.43
N ALA A 121 8.33 -0.06 5.48
CA ALA A 121 7.01 0.36 5.02
C ALA A 121 6.95 0.47 3.50
N LEU A 122 5.75 0.37 2.95
CA LEU A 122 5.48 0.53 1.52
C LEU A 122 4.32 1.50 1.29
N ASN A 123 4.22 2.00 0.06
CA ASN A 123 3.18 2.96 -0.35
C ASN A 123 3.04 4.19 0.57
N PRO A 124 4.14 4.93 0.83
CA PRO A 124 4.07 6.09 1.72
C PRO A 124 3.25 7.23 1.11
N ASN A 125 2.52 7.91 1.98
CA ASN A 125 1.77 9.13 1.73
C ASN A 125 2.14 10.16 2.80
N LEU A 126 2.14 11.44 2.45
CA LEU A 126 2.53 12.49 3.39
C LEU A 126 1.70 13.75 3.21
N ILE A 127 1.36 14.39 4.33
CA ILE A 127 0.74 15.71 4.36
C ILE A 127 1.57 16.65 5.23
N PRO A 128 1.63 17.96 4.93
CA PRO A 128 2.24 18.94 5.83
C PRO A 128 1.64 18.88 7.23
N HIS A 129 2.47 18.99 8.27
CA HIS A 129 1.99 19.08 9.65
C HIS A 129 1.21 20.40 9.85
N PRO A 130 0.07 20.40 10.56
CA PRO A 130 -0.80 21.58 10.64
C PRO A 130 -0.18 22.78 11.37
N THR A 131 0.78 22.53 12.27
CA THR A 131 1.32 23.55 13.20
C THR A 131 2.84 23.59 13.28
N LEU A 132 3.55 22.60 12.74
CA LEU A 132 5.00 22.51 12.85
C LEU A 132 5.62 22.81 11.50
N GLU A 133 6.51 23.80 11.46
CA GLU A 133 7.24 24.14 10.26
C GLU A 133 8.17 23.00 9.84
N ASN A 134 8.40 22.86 8.53
CA ASN A 134 9.30 21.86 7.95
C ASN A 134 9.09 20.43 8.48
N THR A 135 7.84 20.10 8.79
CA THR A 135 7.43 18.82 9.35
C THR A 135 6.25 18.28 8.56
N TRP A 136 6.25 16.96 8.34
CA TRP A 136 5.20 16.25 7.62
C TRP A 136 4.66 15.11 8.49
N ILE A 137 3.37 14.82 8.36
CA ILE A 137 2.79 13.58 8.88
C ILE A 137 2.87 12.56 7.75
N VAL A 138 3.61 11.49 7.97
CA VAL A 138 3.82 10.42 6.99
C VAL A 138 3.00 9.21 7.43
N VAL A 139 2.28 8.61 6.48
CA VAL A 139 1.52 7.38 6.64
C VAL A 139 1.97 6.35 5.61
N ALA A 140 2.15 5.10 6.00
CA ALA A 140 2.55 4.03 5.08
C ALA A 140 2.12 2.65 5.57
N GLN A 141 1.91 1.72 4.64
CA GLN A 141 1.58 0.34 4.96
C GLN A 141 2.77 -0.32 5.64
N TRP A 142 2.55 -0.89 6.84
CA TRP A 142 3.60 -1.63 7.53
C TRP A 142 3.90 -2.94 6.77
N LEU A 143 5.15 -3.09 6.32
CA LEU A 143 5.69 -4.36 5.85
C LEU A 143 6.33 -5.12 7.03
N GLN A 144 5.55 -6.01 7.65
CA GLN A 144 6.04 -6.85 8.75
C GLN A 144 7.07 -7.88 8.25
N GLU A 145 8.19 -7.98 8.96
CA GLU A 145 9.20 -9.00 8.69
C GLU A 145 8.61 -10.40 8.81
N GLY A 146 8.91 -11.27 7.83
CA GLY A 146 8.41 -12.64 7.78
C GLY A 146 7.11 -12.83 6.97
N GLY A 147 6.49 -11.76 6.46
CA GLY A 147 5.55 -11.79 5.31
C GLY A 147 4.21 -12.53 5.47
N ASN A 148 3.98 -13.23 6.57
CA ASN A 148 2.81 -14.08 6.79
C ASN A 148 1.84 -13.54 7.85
N SER A 149 1.81 -12.21 8.05
CA SER A 149 0.87 -11.61 8.99
C SER A 149 -0.50 -11.44 8.33
N LEU A 150 -1.53 -11.98 8.97
CA LEU A 150 -2.93 -11.70 8.64
C LEU A 150 -3.37 -10.31 9.11
N TRP A 151 -2.54 -9.68 9.93
CA TRP A 151 -2.80 -8.37 10.50
C TRP A 151 -2.04 -7.31 9.71
N PHE A 152 -2.78 -6.34 9.21
CA PHE A 152 -2.30 -5.21 8.45
C PHE A 152 -2.52 -3.94 9.26
N ALA A 153 -1.54 -3.06 9.20
CA ALA A 153 -1.60 -1.78 9.88
C ALA A 153 -0.84 -0.73 9.10
N GLU A 154 -1.27 0.51 9.29
CA GLU A 154 -0.64 1.68 8.71
C GLU A 154 0.24 2.32 9.77
N LEU A 155 1.51 2.54 9.46
CA LEU A 155 2.42 3.32 10.28
C LEU A 155 2.13 4.80 10.12
N VAL A 156 2.27 5.57 11.19
CA VAL A 156 2.22 7.03 11.20
C VAL A 156 3.36 7.60 12.03
N CYS A 157 3.99 8.65 11.51
CA CYS A 157 4.98 9.44 12.23
C CYS A 157 4.99 10.90 11.77
N ASN A 158 5.46 11.80 12.63
CA ASN A 158 5.95 13.09 12.17
C ASN A 158 7.37 12.92 11.64
N ALA A 159 7.69 13.50 10.48
CA ALA A 159 8.98 13.41 9.84
C ALA A 159 9.48 14.79 9.39
N ALA A 160 10.81 14.94 9.31
CA ALA A 160 11.46 16.15 8.80
C ALA A 160 12.67 15.78 7.96
N PHE A 161 13.06 16.67 7.03
CA PHE A 161 14.26 16.47 6.23
C PHE A 161 15.52 16.62 7.08
N GLN A 162 16.37 15.59 7.02
CA GLN A 162 17.70 15.54 7.64
C GLN A 162 18.67 15.00 6.59
N ASP A 163 19.64 15.82 6.20
CA ASP A 163 20.66 15.46 5.20
C ASP A 163 20.09 14.92 3.87
N GLY A 164 18.93 15.44 3.45
CA GLY A 164 18.26 15.05 2.20
C GLY A 164 17.34 13.82 2.32
N VAL A 165 17.18 13.25 3.51
CA VAL A 165 16.28 12.13 3.80
C VAL A 165 15.10 12.63 4.63
N LEU A 166 13.87 12.24 4.30
CA LEU A 166 12.70 12.53 5.12
C LEU A 166 12.60 11.48 6.22
N ARG A 167 13.06 11.81 7.44
CA ARG A 167 13.17 10.86 8.55
C ARG A 167 12.10 11.09 9.59
N CYS A 168 11.45 10.01 10.04
CA CYS A 168 10.55 10.06 11.20
C CYS A 168 11.29 10.63 12.43
N LEU A 169 10.71 11.59 13.13
CA LEU A 169 11.30 12.23 14.31
C LEU A 169 11.37 11.26 15.51
N HIS A 170 10.43 10.33 15.59
CA HIS A 170 10.36 9.25 16.58
C HIS A 170 10.00 7.94 15.89
N SER A 171 10.14 6.79 16.57
CA SER A 171 9.68 5.52 16.01
C SER A 171 8.18 5.60 15.68
N PRO A 172 7.75 5.15 14.49
CA PRO A 172 6.38 5.25 14.06
C PRO A 172 5.43 4.45 14.97
N THR A 173 4.18 4.85 14.99
CA THR A 173 3.09 4.14 15.67
C THR A 173 2.07 3.67 14.65
N THR A 174 1.15 2.79 15.03
CA THR A 174 0.09 2.34 14.13
C THR A 174 -1.11 3.27 14.17
N LEU A 175 -1.70 3.58 13.01
CA LEU A 175 -2.98 4.27 12.96
C LEU A 175 -4.05 3.41 13.64
N PRO A 176 -4.83 3.95 14.59
CA PRO A 176 -5.85 3.22 15.33
C PRO A 176 -7.14 3.09 14.50
N VAL A 177 -7.02 2.57 13.27
CA VAL A 177 -8.17 2.25 12.43
C VAL A 177 -8.89 1.03 13.01
N THR A 178 -10.21 1.14 13.17
CA THR A 178 -11.01 0.02 13.68
C THR A 178 -11.09 -1.08 12.64
N ALA A 179 -10.78 -2.33 13.04
CA ALA A 179 -10.92 -3.47 12.15
C ALA A 179 -12.38 -3.67 11.72
N THR A 180 -12.57 -3.95 10.43
CA THR A 180 -13.89 -4.25 9.86
C THR A 180 -14.10 -5.76 9.83
N VAL A 181 -15.32 -6.22 10.08
CA VAL A 181 -15.67 -7.66 10.09
C VAL A 181 -16.09 -8.15 8.69
N GLY A 182 -16.51 -7.22 7.81
CA GLY A 182 -17.02 -7.51 6.48
C GLY A 182 -18.40 -8.19 6.47
N GLY A 183 -18.85 -8.58 5.27
CA GLY A 183 -20.19 -9.13 5.00
C GLY A 183 -20.22 -10.58 4.50
N ASP A 184 -19.15 -11.35 4.74
CA ASP A 184 -18.99 -12.74 4.29
C ASP A 184 -19.12 -12.92 2.75
N LYS A 185 -18.54 -11.98 1.98
CA LYS A 185 -18.65 -11.94 0.51
C LYS A 185 -17.38 -12.38 -0.23
N CYS A 186 -16.29 -12.65 0.49
CA CYS A 186 -15.04 -13.11 -0.09
C CYS A 186 -15.08 -14.60 -0.41
N GLN A 187 -15.51 -14.99 -1.60
CA GLN A 187 -15.67 -16.41 -1.96
C GLN A 187 -14.64 -16.87 -3.00
N GLY A 188 -14.40 -18.19 -3.05
CA GLY A 188 -13.49 -18.83 -4.00
C GLY A 188 -12.06 -18.34 -3.85
N ASP A 189 -11.45 -17.90 -4.94
CA ASP A 189 -10.05 -17.44 -4.98
C ASP A 189 -9.76 -16.21 -4.09
N MET A 190 -10.80 -15.53 -3.61
CA MET A 190 -10.67 -14.37 -2.71
C MET A 190 -10.92 -14.72 -1.24
N ALA A 191 -11.20 -15.98 -0.89
CA ALA A 191 -11.51 -16.37 0.49
C ALA A 191 -10.40 -16.03 1.49
N TYR A 192 -9.15 -15.88 1.03
CA TYR A 192 -8.05 -15.44 1.88
C TYR A 192 -8.27 -14.02 2.44
N PHE A 193 -9.01 -13.15 1.74
CA PHE A 193 -9.33 -11.81 2.25
C PHE A 193 -10.23 -11.85 3.48
N HIS A 194 -10.92 -12.95 3.81
CA HIS A 194 -11.62 -13.09 5.10
C HIS A 194 -10.69 -13.05 6.30
N MET A 195 -9.44 -13.48 6.11
CA MET A 195 -8.46 -13.51 7.18
C MET A 195 -7.79 -12.14 7.35
N ASN A 196 -8.05 -11.19 6.46
CA ASN A 196 -7.52 -9.85 6.56
C ASN A 196 -8.02 -9.16 7.85
N MET A 197 -7.10 -8.59 8.62
CA MET A 197 -7.41 -7.78 9.78
C MET A 197 -6.73 -6.42 9.65
N GLY A 198 -7.53 -5.36 9.47
CA GLY A 198 -7.05 -3.98 9.53
C GLY A 198 -7.09 -3.24 8.18
N PRO A 199 -6.58 -1.99 8.18
CA PRO A 199 -6.49 -1.15 6.99
C PRO A 199 -5.38 -1.59 6.03
N HIS A 200 -5.59 -1.28 4.74
CA HIS A 200 -4.60 -1.43 3.67
C HIS A 200 -4.40 -0.14 2.90
N ASP A 201 -3.17 0.08 2.43
CA ASP A 201 -2.79 1.11 1.48
C ASP A 201 -3.39 2.49 1.81
N ALA A 202 -3.29 2.91 3.07
CA ALA A 202 -3.88 4.17 3.48
C ALA A 202 -3.23 5.36 2.76
N ARG A 203 -4.08 6.25 2.27
CA ARG A 203 -3.70 7.53 1.67
C ARG A 203 -4.20 8.65 2.55
N VAL A 204 -3.37 9.66 2.77
CA VAL A 204 -3.71 10.88 3.53
C VAL A 204 -3.69 12.09 2.61
N PHE A 205 -4.67 12.96 2.76
CA PHE A 205 -4.80 14.15 1.92
C PHE A 205 -5.65 15.23 2.61
N TYR A 206 -5.49 16.47 2.18
CA TYR A 206 -6.34 17.57 2.63
C TYR A 206 -7.57 17.69 1.74
N GLY A 207 -8.76 17.69 2.34
CA GLY A 207 -9.94 18.29 1.75
C GLY A 207 -9.97 19.81 2.00
N PRO A 208 -11.05 20.50 1.61
CA PRO A 208 -11.16 21.95 1.76
C PRO A 208 -11.06 22.45 3.21
N ASP A 209 -11.54 21.68 4.17
CA ASP A 209 -11.71 22.10 5.57
C ASP A 209 -10.88 21.28 6.57
N ARG A 210 -10.49 20.04 6.21
CA ARG A 210 -9.79 19.12 7.11
C ARG A 210 -9.02 18.04 6.34
N PRO A 211 -8.08 17.32 6.99
CA PRO A 211 -7.46 16.15 6.40
C PRO A 211 -8.37 14.92 6.48
N TYR A 212 -8.30 14.09 5.44
CA TYR A 212 -8.96 12.80 5.36
C TYR A 212 -7.91 11.71 5.14
N THR A 213 -8.27 10.50 5.52
CA THR A 213 -7.58 9.30 5.06
C THR A 213 -8.56 8.38 4.35
N THR A 214 -8.07 7.69 3.32
CA THR A 214 -8.77 6.55 2.74
C THR A 214 -7.94 5.30 2.85
N TYR A 215 -8.56 4.16 3.08
CA TYR A 215 -7.88 2.87 3.22
C TYR A 215 -8.76 1.73 2.74
N GLY A 216 -8.16 0.62 2.33
CA GLY A 216 -8.86 -0.62 2.03
C GLY A 216 -9.18 -1.42 3.29
N SER A 217 -10.34 -2.06 3.34
CA SER A 217 -10.66 -3.04 4.40
C SER A 217 -11.80 -3.97 3.98
N ASN A 218 -12.17 -4.92 4.84
CA ASN A 218 -13.26 -5.85 4.57
C ASN A 218 -14.61 -5.13 4.49
N SER A 219 -15.29 -5.32 3.36
CA SER A 219 -16.52 -4.63 3.02
C SER A 219 -17.74 -5.37 3.56
N ILE A 220 -18.77 -4.64 4.01
CA ILE A 220 -20.07 -5.26 4.35
C ILE A 220 -20.92 -5.54 3.10
N HIS A 221 -20.62 -4.85 2.00
CA HIS A 221 -21.37 -4.89 0.74
C HIS A 221 -20.77 -5.89 -0.26
N THR A 222 -19.44 -6.00 -0.27
CA THR A 222 -18.60 -6.75 -1.22
C THR A 222 -17.50 -7.51 -0.45
N CYS A 223 -16.52 -8.11 -1.14
CA CYS A 223 -15.42 -8.77 -0.44
C CYS A 223 -14.49 -7.76 0.24
N PHE A 224 -14.11 -6.71 -0.48
CA PHE A 224 -13.13 -5.73 -0.02
C PHE A 224 -13.49 -4.35 -0.59
N GLY A 225 -13.51 -3.34 0.27
CA GLY A 225 -13.95 -2.00 -0.05
C GLY A 225 -12.94 -0.95 0.36
N GLN A 226 -13.14 0.28 -0.08
CA GLN A 226 -12.37 1.44 0.35
C GLN A 226 -13.22 2.28 1.30
N PHE A 227 -12.60 2.75 2.37
CA PHE A 227 -13.21 3.56 3.40
C PHE A 227 -12.61 4.96 3.37
N VAL A 228 -13.36 5.93 3.88
CA VAL A 228 -12.88 7.29 4.17
C VAL A 228 -13.08 7.59 5.67
N GLN A 229 -12.14 8.31 6.26
CA GLN A 229 -12.22 8.74 7.65
C GLN A 229 -11.54 10.11 7.85
N ASP A 230 -12.08 10.92 8.76
CA ASP A 230 -11.45 12.14 9.26
C ASP A 230 -10.12 11.78 9.94
N PHE A 231 -9.00 12.16 9.32
CA PHE A 231 -7.66 11.74 9.74
C PHE A 231 -7.28 12.26 11.12
N ARG A 232 -7.90 13.37 11.55
CA ARG A 232 -7.65 13.97 12.87
C ARG A 232 -8.07 13.05 14.01
N THR A 233 -9.03 12.16 13.75
CA THR A 233 -9.52 11.17 14.73
C THR A 233 -8.55 10.02 14.97
N LEU A 234 -7.56 9.85 14.08
CA LEU A 234 -6.60 8.74 14.10
C LEU A 234 -5.21 9.17 14.59
N THR A 235 -4.99 10.45 14.86
CA THR A 235 -3.68 11.00 15.21
C THR A 235 -3.79 11.95 16.39
N GLY A 236 -2.65 12.26 17.03
CA GLY A 236 -2.55 13.33 18.02
C GLY A 236 -2.66 14.72 17.37
N TRP A 237 -3.77 14.99 16.70
CA TRP A 237 -3.96 16.20 15.90
C TRP A 237 -3.93 17.46 16.77
N SER A 238 -3.06 18.39 16.42
CA SER A 238 -2.85 19.67 17.15
C SER A 238 -3.38 20.89 16.40
N GLY A 239 -3.98 20.70 15.22
CA GLY A 239 -4.64 21.75 14.46
C GLY A 239 -6.10 21.93 14.85
N ASP A 240 -6.88 22.53 13.96
CA ASP A 240 -8.32 22.72 14.16
C ASP A 240 -9.05 21.38 14.33
N MET A 241 -9.79 21.26 15.44
CA MET A 241 -10.61 20.11 15.83
C MET A 241 -12.11 20.43 15.81
N GLU A 242 -12.50 21.61 15.34
CA GLU A 242 -13.90 21.98 15.17
C GLU A 242 -14.57 21.12 14.08
N ASN A 243 -15.89 20.98 14.20
CA ASN A 243 -16.78 20.35 13.21
C ASN A 243 -16.48 18.88 12.82
N MET A 244 -16.11 17.98 13.75
CA MET A 244 -15.85 16.53 13.50
C MET A 244 -17.07 15.66 13.10
N GLY A 245 -18.06 16.20 12.39
CA GLY A 245 -19.30 15.49 12.06
C GLY A 245 -19.15 14.41 10.98
N LEU A 246 -18.55 14.76 9.84
CA LEU A 246 -18.49 13.87 8.67
C LEU A 246 -17.31 12.89 8.79
N PHE A 247 -17.57 11.61 8.49
CA PHE A 247 -16.57 10.53 8.47
C PHE A 247 -15.72 10.41 9.75
N ARG A 248 -16.30 10.71 10.91
CA ARG A 248 -15.61 10.57 12.20
C ARG A 248 -15.08 9.16 12.44
N VAL A 249 -15.77 8.16 11.91
CA VAL A 249 -15.35 6.77 11.86
C VAL A 249 -15.26 6.32 10.40
N GLY A 250 -14.50 5.25 10.15
CA GLY A 250 -14.38 4.64 8.83
C GLY A 250 -15.73 4.44 8.18
N THR A 251 -15.97 5.15 7.09
CA THR A 251 -17.21 5.09 6.31
C THR A 251 -16.92 4.45 4.97
N GLU A 252 -17.62 3.36 4.65
CA GLU A 252 -17.41 2.62 3.41
C GLU A 252 -17.92 3.40 2.20
N LEU A 253 -17.07 3.54 1.18
CA LEU A 253 -17.43 4.16 -0.10
C LEU A 253 -18.12 3.13 -1.00
N GLN A 254 -19.31 3.47 -1.50
CA GLN A 254 -20.20 2.51 -2.15
C GLN A 254 -20.64 2.99 -3.54
N ARG A 255 -20.41 2.16 -4.57
CA ARG A 255 -20.97 2.40 -5.92
C ARG A 255 -22.48 2.11 -5.90
N PRO A 256 -23.26 2.68 -6.84
CA PRO A 256 -24.60 2.17 -7.12
C PRO A 256 -24.53 0.70 -7.55
N LEU A 257 -25.62 -0.05 -7.34
CA LEU A 257 -25.70 -1.43 -7.83
C LEU A 257 -25.61 -1.48 -9.37
N PRO A 258 -25.02 -2.54 -9.95
CA PRO A 258 -24.44 -3.71 -9.29
C PRO A 258 -22.99 -3.49 -8.81
N TRP A 259 -22.63 -4.13 -7.69
CA TRP A 259 -21.26 -4.09 -7.17
C TRP A 259 -20.34 -5.13 -7.81
N ASN A 260 -19.06 -4.79 -7.88
CA ASN A 260 -17.99 -5.74 -8.14
C ASN A 260 -17.61 -6.51 -6.87
N LYS A 261 -16.76 -7.52 -7.03
CA LYS A 261 -16.20 -8.28 -5.92
C LYS A 261 -15.31 -7.41 -5.01
N ILE A 262 -14.53 -6.51 -5.60
CA ILE A 262 -13.63 -5.58 -4.91
C ILE A 262 -13.96 -4.17 -5.37
N GLU A 263 -14.28 -3.30 -4.41
CA GLU A 263 -14.71 -1.93 -4.63
C GLU A 263 -13.62 -0.95 -4.18
N LYS A 264 -12.67 -0.68 -5.07
CA LYS A 264 -11.52 0.22 -4.83
C LYS A 264 -11.42 1.31 -5.89
N ASN A 265 -10.36 2.12 -5.78
CA ASN A 265 -9.99 3.22 -6.69
C ASN A 265 -10.91 4.44 -6.62
N TRP A 266 -11.36 4.77 -5.41
CA TRP A 266 -12.10 5.99 -5.16
C TRP A 266 -11.18 7.19 -5.07
N PHE A 267 -11.50 8.24 -5.82
CA PHE A 267 -10.83 9.53 -5.75
C PHE A 267 -11.84 10.58 -5.31
N LEU A 268 -11.61 11.21 -4.17
CA LEU A 268 -12.49 12.24 -3.63
C LEU A 268 -11.98 13.62 -4.04
N PHE A 269 -12.91 14.50 -4.39
CA PHE A 269 -12.64 15.90 -4.67
C PHE A 269 -13.85 16.75 -4.27
N TRP A 270 -13.66 18.06 -4.26
CA TRP A 270 -14.65 19.01 -3.79
C TRP A 270 -14.81 20.15 -4.78
N ASP A 271 -16.04 20.64 -4.93
CA ASP A 271 -16.30 21.91 -5.63
C ASP A 271 -16.03 23.12 -4.73
N SER A 272 -16.16 24.33 -5.29
CA SER A 272 -15.98 25.59 -4.58
C SER A 272 -17.01 25.84 -3.47
N ASN A 273 -18.14 25.12 -3.47
CA ASN A 273 -19.14 25.17 -2.41
C ASN A 273 -18.88 24.13 -1.30
N GLY A 274 -17.83 23.32 -1.44
CA GLY A 274 -17.49 22.25 -0.49
C GLY A 274 -18.33 20.98 -0.67
N ASN A 275 -19.10 20.85 -1.76
CA ASN A 275 -19.77 19.58 -2.04
C ASN A 275 -18.72 18.55 -2.44
N MET A 276 -18.84 17.36 -1.85
CA MET A 276 -17.95 16.25 -2.12
C MET A 276 -18.43 15.44 -3.32
N TYR A 277 -17.48 15.05 -4.15
CA TYR A 277 -17.69 14.23 -5.32
C TYR A 277 -16.61 13.16 -5.39
N THR A 278 -16.84 12.21 -6.28
CA THR A 278 -15.91 11.12 -6.50
C THR A 278 -15.79 10.75 -7.96
N HIS A 279 -14.65 10.19 -8.28
CA HIS A 279 -14.36 9.50 -9.49
C HIS A 279 -13.86 8.11 -9.12
N TYR A 280 -14.51 7.07 -9.63
CA TYR A 280 -14.21 5.69 -9.21
C TYR A 280 -14.02 4.70 -10.37
N ASP A 281 -14.35 5.07 -11.60
CA ASP A 281 -14.09 4.27 -12.80
C ASP A 281 -13.59 5.18 -13.92
N ILE A 282 -12.51 4.78 -14.61
CA ILE A 282 -11.97 5.49 -15.79
C ILE A 282 -12.22 4.73 -17.10
N LYS A 283 -12.35 3.40 -17.01
CA LYS A 283 -12.55 2.48 -18.13
C LYS A 283 -13.52 1.37 -17.70
N PRO A 284 -14.47 0.93 -18.56
CA PRO A 284 -14.70 1.31 -19.96
C PRO A 284 -15.28 2.71 -20.18
N LYS A 285 -15.91 3.27 -19.15
CA LYS A 285 -16.40 4.65 -19.15
C LYS A 285 -15.97 5.32 -17.86
N ARG A 286 -15.72 6.62 -17.97
CA ARG A 286 -15.46 7.47 -16.84
C ARG A 286 -16.74 7.61 -16.01
N VAL A 287 -16.65 7.53 -14.69
CA VAL A 287 -17.78 7.75 -13.80
C VAL A 287 -17.44 8.82 -12.77
N PHE A 288 -18.30 9.82 -12.68
CA PHE A 288 -18.15 10.97 -11.80
C PHE A 288 -19.47 11.17 -11.07
N ALA A 289 -19.47 11.13 -9.74
CA ALA A 289 -20.70 11.21 -8.96
C ALA A 289 -20.54 12.14 -7.77
N GLN A 290 -21.61 12.79 -7.35
CA GLN A 290 -21.65 13.46 -6.05
C GLN A 290 -21.68 12.40 -4.94
N MET A 291 -20.97 12.65 -3.85
CA MET A 291 -20.91 11.75 -2.70
C MET A 291 -21.90 12.18 -1.62
N ASN A 292 -22.64 11.22 -1.11
CA ASN A 292 -23.50 11.42 0.05
C ASN A 292 -22.68 11.31 1.34
N PRO A 293 -23.12 11.94 2.44
CA PRO A 293 -22.45 11.87 3.74
C PRO A 293 -22.31 10.47 4.34
N ASP A 294 -23.09 9.49 3.85
CA ASP A 294 -23.05 8.09 4.28
C ASP A 294 -22.05 7.23 3.50
N GLY A 295 -21.31 7.82 2.56
CA GLY A 295 -20.35 7.12 1.70
C GLY A 295 -20.95 6.53 0.44
N SER A 296 -22.25 6.67 0.19
CA SER A 296 -22.85 6.25 -1.08
C SER A 296 -22.59 7.26 -2.19
N ALA A 297 -22.27 6.78 -3.39
CA ALA A 297 -22.19 7.62 -4.57
C ALA A 297 -23.58 7.83 -5.18
N GLY A 298 -23.84 9.06 -5.60
CA GLY A 298 -25.06 9.44 -6.32
C GLY A 298 -25.04 8.99 -7.80
N PRO A 299 -25.98 9.52 -8.60
CA PRO A 299 -26.01 9.26 -10.05
C PRO A 299 -24.73 9.71 -10.75
N ASP A 300 -24.38 9.00 -11.82
CA ASP A 300 -23.26 9.37 -12.68
C ASP A 300 -23.56 10.67 -13.46
N LEU A 301 -22.72 11.67 -13.26
CA LEU A 301 -22.75 12.99 -13.90
C LEU A 301 -21.75 13.08 -15.05
N ALA A 302 -20.85 12.11 -15.24
CA ALA A 302 -19.87 12.12 -16.33
C ALA A 302 -20.50 12.31 -17.73
N PRO A 303 -21.70 11.75 -18.04
CA PRO A 303 -22.33 11.95 -19.36
C PRO A 303 -22.68 13.40 -19.70
N ALA A 304 -22.74 14.30 -18.71
CA ALA A 304 -22.99 15.72 -18.96
C ALA A 304 -21.76 16.46 -19.53
N ALA A 305 -20.56 15.87 -19.45
CA ALA A 305 -19.33 16.46 -19.96
C ALA A 305 -19.21 16.25 -21.48
N ALA A 306 -19.53 17.29 -22.25
CA ALA A 306 -19.35 17.26 -23.71
C ALA A 306 -17.87 17.11 -24.08
N GLY A 307 -17.55 16.17 -24.98
CA GLY A 307 -16.18 15.95 -25.46
C GLY A 307 -15.36 14.93 -24.67
N ASP A 308 -15.91 14.37 -23.58
CA ASP A 308 -15.18 13.48 -22.66
C ASP A 308 -14.69 12.21 -23.37
N GLU A 309 -15.54 11.58 -24.20
CA GLU A 309 -15.17 10.39 -24.95
C GLU A 309 -14.00 10.64 -25.92
N GLN A 310 -14.00 11.78 -26.62
CA GLN A 310 -12.91 12.16 -27.53
C GLN A 310 -11.61 12.44 -26.75
N CYS A 311 -11.71 13.07 -25.59
CA CYS A 311 -10.58 13.34 -24.72
C CYS A 311 -9.96 12.02 -24.22
N LEU A 312 -10.76 11.14 -23.63
CA LEU A 312 -10.30 9.85 -23.11
C LEU A 312 -9.75 8.96 -24.22
N ALA A 313 -10.37 8.91 -25.39
CA ALA A 313 -9.87 8.15 -26.54
C ALA A 313 -8.51 8.65 -27.05
N LYS A 314 -8.22 9.94 -26.89
CA LYS A 314 -6.94 10.55 -27.28
C LYS A 314 -5.81 10.21 -26.30
N TYR A 315 -6.10 10.20 -25.00
CA TYR A 315 -5.07 10.11 -23.96
C TYR A 315 -4.93 8.74 -23.30
N LEU A 316 -5.98 7.92 -23.27
CA LEU A 316 -5.90 6.59 -22.67
C LEU A 316 -5.13 5.61 -23.57
N PRO A 317 -4.26 4.76 -22.99
CA PRO A 317 -3.58 3.73 -23.76
C PRO A 317 -4.58 2.70 -24.31
N LYS A 318 -4.25 2.14 -25.47
CA LYS A 318 -4.96 0.99 -26.03
C LYS A 318 -4.47 -0.27 -25.35
N LEU A 319 -5.38 -0.98 -24.70
CA LEU A 319 -5.08 -2.27 -24.11
C LEU A 319 -4.85 -3.30 -25.22
N GLN A 320 -3.79 -4.10 -25.08
CA GLN A 320 -3.41 -5.13 -26.05
C GLN A 320 -4.13 -6.45 -25.78
N THR A 321 -4.51 -6.69 -24.53
CA THR A 321 -5.15 -7.94 -24.10
C THR A 321 -6.23 -7.66 -23.05
N ASP A 322 -7.12 -8.64 -22.84
CA ASP A 322 -8.14 -8.58 -21.80
C ASP A 322 -7.59 -8.76 -20.37
N LEU A 323 -6.29 -9.04 -20.23
CA LEU A 323 -5.60 -9.12 -18.94
C LEU A 323 -5.08 -7.76 -18.46
N GLU A 324 -5.08 -6.77 -19.33
CA GLU A 324 -4.68 -5.42 -18.98
C GLU A 324 -5.87 -4.61 -18.46
N SER A 325 -5.61 -3.68 -17.56
CA SER A 325 -6.63 -2.80 -17.00
C SER A 325 -6.09 -1.37 -16.92
N ILE A 326 -7.00 -0.40 -17.04
CA ILE A 326 -6.69 1.01 -16.83
C ILE A 326 -7.33 1.40 -15.51
N HIS A 327 -6.49 1.80 -14.57
CA HIS A 327 -6.92 2.37 -13.31
C HIS A 327 -6.46 3.82 -13.26
N GLN A 328 -7.30 4.67 -12.67
CA GLN A 328 -6.83 5.99 -12.31
C GLN A 328 -5.83 5.84 -11.15
N THR A 329 -4.71 6.53 -11.28
CA THR A 329 -3.87 6.94 -10.16
C THR A 329 -3.89 8.44 -10.18
N THR A 330 -4.12 9.09 -9.04
CA THR A 330 -4.10 10.56 -9.02
C THR A 330 -3.69 11.04 -7.64
N ASN A 331 -2.53 11.68 -7.60
CA ASN A 331 -2.19 12.76 -6.69
C ASN A 331 -2.46 14.08 -7.43
N SER A 332 -3.74 14.46 -7.54
CA SER A 332 -4.09 15.79 -8.00
C SER A 332 -4.01 16.74 -6.82
N LEU A 333 -3.23 17.79 -6.93
CA LEU A 333 -3.13 18.82 -5.91
C LEU A 333 -4.01 20.00 -6.31
N ARG A 334 -4.86 20.45 -5.38
CA ARG A 334 -5.47 21.78 -5.48
C ARG A 334 -4.40 22.80 -5.10
N VAL A 335 -3.90 23.54 -6.08
CA VAL A 335 -2.88 24.57 -5.91
C VAL A 335 -3.54 25.92 -5.93
N THR A 336 -3.52 26.62 -4.80
CA THR A 336 -3.95 28.03 -4.73
C THR A 336 -2.71 28.91 -4.87
N MET A 337 -2.71 29.81 -5.85
CA MET A 337 -1.55 30.65 -6.19
C MET A 337 -1.39 31.87 -5.26
N CYS A 338 -1.96 31.78 -4.06
CA CYS A 338 -1.82 32.78 -3.01
C CYS A 338 -0.43 32.72 -2.38
N ARG A 339 0.12 33.87 -1.98
CA ARG A 339 1.21 33.88 -1.02
C ARG A 339 0.66 33.45 0.34
N ARG A 340 1.38 32.56 1.03
CA ARG A 340 0.94 32.01 2.33
C ARG A 340 0.75 33.08 3.41
N ASP A 341 1.44 34.20 3.30
CA ASP A 341 1.40 35.33 4.22
C ASP A 341 0.36 36.40 3.85
N GLU A 342 -0.43 36.18 2.79
CA GLU A 342 -1.43 37.14 2.31
C GLU A 342 -2.83 36.82 2.84
N PRO A 343 -3.32 37.50 3.91
CA PRO A 343 -4.54 37.11 4.60
C PRO A 343 -5.81 37.41 3.79
N SER A 344 -5.70 38.31 2.80
CA SER A 344 -6.79 38.69 1.90
C SER A 344 -6.97 37.73 0.72
N CYS A 345 -6.08 36.75 0.54
CA CYS A 345 -6.15 35.84 -0.59
C CYS A 345 -7.16 34.73 -0.31
N VAL A 346 -8.36 34.90 -0.86
CA VAL A 346 -9.43 33.90 -0.78
C VAL A 346 -9.28 32.94 -1.96
N PRO A 347 -9.17 31.61 -1.72
CA PRO A 347 -9.15 30.65 -2.80
C PRO A 347 -10.46 30.68 -3.60
N ASP A 348 -10.38 30.96 -4.89
CA ASP A 348 -11.50 30.92 -5.84
C ASP A 348 -11.05 30.36 -7.20
N ASP A 349 -11.98 30.26 -8.14
CA ASP A 349 -11.72 29.68 -9.47
C ASP A 349 -10.75 30.52 -10.32
N SER A 350 -10.43 31.76 -9.92
CA SER A 350 -9.47 32.62 -10.62
C SER A 350 -8.02 32.40 -10.19
N ASN A 351 -7.80 31.87 -8.98
CA ASN A 351 -6.47 31.69 -8.39
C ASN A 351 -6.16 30.27 -7.93
N THR A 352 -7.12 29.34 -8.08
CA THR A 352 -6.99 27.95 -7.67
C THR A 352 -7.04 27.01 -8.88
N PHE A 353 -6.05 26.13 -8.98
CA PHE A 353 -5.89 25.21 -10.11
C PHE A 353 -5.78 23.76 -9.61
N ILE A 354 -6.19 22.82 -10.45
CA ILE A 354 -5.92 21.39 -10.23
C ILE A 354 -4.61 21.05 -10.95
N MET A 355 -3.57 20.75 -10.20
CA MET A 355 -2.32 20.20 -10.71
C MET A 355 -2.42 18.68 -10.72
N VAL A 356 -2.22 18.07 -11.88
CA VAL A 356 -2.06 16.61 -12.01
C VAL A 356 -0.56 16.32 -12.13
N ILE A 357 -0.03 15.41 -11.32
CA ILE A 357 1.40 15.08 -11.22
C ILE A 357 1.71 13.79 -12.00
#